data_AF-A0A254NYC5-F1
#
_entry.id   AF-A0A254NYC5-F1
#
_cell.length_a   1.000
_cell.length_b   1.000
_cell.length_c   1.000
_cell.angle_alpha   90.00
_cell.angle_beta   90.00
_cell.angle_gamma   90.00
#
_symmetry.space_group_name_H-M   'P 1'
#
loop_
_entity.id
_entity.type
_entity.pdbx_description
1 polymer ?
#
loop_
_entity_poly.entity_id
_entity_poly.type
_entity_poly.pdbx_seq_one_letter_code
_entity_poly.pdbx_strand_id
1 'polypeptide(L)'
;MNEKERLRAEFDAEFLKELEAAEAEERQAAGRIADEEYSTAEQEWQALAPFTRAVVETIRAIPRGKVMSYGQVAAAAGSPRGARQVVRILHTLSRKYALPWHRVVNIRGEIALDEHGGGGEQQERLEAEGVEFGLGGKIDLSRYRHDGDS
;
A
#
# COMPACT_ATOMS: atom_id res chain seq x y z
N MET A 1 30.60 42.74 32.32
CA MET A 1 29.84 42.56 31.07
C MET A 1 29.94 43.85 30.28
N ASN A 2 30.65 43.84 29.15
CA ASN A 2 30.85 45.05 28.35
C ASN A 2 29.75 45.21 27.29
N GLU A 3 29.64 46.42 26.73
CA GLU A 3 28.62 46.77 25.71
C GLU A 3 28.66 45.88 24.47
N LYS A 4 29.85 45.45 24.05
CA LYS A 4 30.10 44.55 22.92
C LYS A 4 29.63 43.12 23.18
N GLU A 5 29.69 42.65 24.43
CA GLU A 5 29.16 41.34 24.84
C GLU A 5 27.63 41.36 24.91
N ARG A 6 27.03 42.48 25.35
CA ARG A 6 25.57 42.70 25.32
C ARG A 6 25.01 42.72 23.91
N LEU A 7 25.61 43.51 23.02
CA LEU A 7 25.16 43.61 21.62
C LEU A 7 25.27 42.27 20.88
N ARG A 8 26.28 41.46 21.18
CA ARG A 8 26.44 40.13 20.58
C ARG A 8 25.38 39.14 21.09
N ALA A 9 25.08 39.16 22.38
CA ALA A 9 24.04 38.31 22.96
C ALA A 9 22.63 38.72 22.50
N GLU A 10 22.36 40.01 22.33
CA GLU A 10 21.09 40.51 21.79
C GLU A 10 20.91 40.12 20.32
N PHE A 11 21.95 40.27 19.50
CA PHE A 11 21.95 39.84 18.10
C PHE A 11 21.73 38.32 17.97
N ASP A 12 22.42 37.52 18.78
CA ASP A 12 22.24 36.06 18.79
C ASP A 12 20.82 35.68 19.27
N ALA A 13 20.24 36.39 20.24
CA ALA A 13 18.88 36.15 20.72
C ALA A 13 17.79 36.56 19.71
N GLU A 14 18.01 37.62 18.94
CA GLU A 14 17.10 38.06 17.87
C GLU A 14 17.13 37.08 16.70
N PHE A 15 18.33 36.67 16.29
CA PHE A 15 18.53 35.65 15.26
C PHE A 15 17.92 34.29 15.64
N LEU A 16 18.05 33.87 16.91
CA LEU A 16 17.42 32.64 17.40
C LEU A 16 15.89 32.72 17.41
N LYS A 17 15.30 33.88 17.72
CA LYS A 17 13.84 34.07 17.63
C LYS A 17 13.34 34.05 16.19
N GLU A 18 14.09 34.62 15.26
CA GLU A 18 13.77 34.55 13.82
C GLU A 18 13.81 33.10 13.31
N LEU A 19 14.82 32.33 13.75
CA LEU A 19 14.94 30.91 13.40
C LEU A 19 13.77 30.09 13.97
N GLU A 20 13.42 30.28 15.25
CA GLU A 20 12.28 29.59 15.88
C GLU A 20 10.94 29.95 15.24
N ALA A 21 10.75 31.21 14.84
CA ALA A 21 9.54 31.66 14.15
C ALA A 21 9.41 31.04 12.75
N ALA A 22 10.51 30.96 12.00
CA ALA A 22 10.54 30.30 10.69
C ALA A 22 10.23 28.79 10.81
N GLU A 23 10.81 28.10 11.80
CA GLU A 23 10.52 26.69 12.07
C GLU A 23 9.06 26.46 12.50
N ALA A 24 8.47 27.38 13.27
CA ALA A 24 7.07 27.31 13.68
C ALA A 24 6.11 27.51 12.49
N GLU A 25 6.43 28.44 11.59
CA GLU A 25 5.66 28.68 10.37
C GLU A 25 5.73 27.47 9.43
N GLU A 26 6.91 26.87 9.26
CA GLU A 26 7.11 25.64 8.48
C GLU A 26 6.30 24.46 9.05
N ARG A 27 6.33 24.25 10.38
CA ARG A 27 5.50 23.24 11.04
C ARG A 27 4.01 23.49 10.84
N GLN A 28 3.57 24.75 10.89
CA GLN A 28 2.17 25.11 10.70
C GLN A 28 1.73 24.95 9.24
N ALA A 29 2.62 25.23 8.28
CA ALA A 29 2.38 24.98 6.86
C ALA A 29 2.31 23.48 6.56
N ALA A 30 3.24 22.68 7.11
CA ALA A 30 3.22 21.22 6.99
C ALA A 30 1.94 20.60 7.57
N GLY A 31 1.46 21.10 8.73
CA GLY A 31 0.19 20.68 9.32
C GLY A 31 -1.02 20.96 8.41
N ARG A 32 -1.10 22.17 7.83
CA ARG A 32 -2.18 22.52 6.88
C ARG A 32 -2.15 21.65 5.62
N ILE A 33 -0.96 21.41 5.06
CA ILE A 33 -0.79 20.53 3.89
C ILE A 33 -1.23 19.10 4.22
N ALA A 34 -0.83 18.57 5.38
CA ALA A 34 -1.23 17.24 5.82
C ALA A 34 -2.75 17.12 5.99
N ASP A 35 -3.41 18.12 6.58
CA ASP A 35 -4.87 18.14 6.74
C ASP A 35 -5.60 18.16 5.39
N GLU A 36 -5.12 18.95 4.42
CA GLU A 36 -5.69 19.05 3.08
C GLU A 36 -5.45 17.78 2.24
N GLU A 37 -4.25 17.20 2.32
CA GLU A 37 -3.91 15.92 1.68
C GLU A 37 -4.75 14.77 2.24
N TYR A 38 -4.93 14.70 3.56
CA TYR A 38 -5.74 13.68 4.22
C TYR A 38 -7.23 13.80 3.85
N SER A 39 -7.75 15.03 3.83
CA SER A 39 -9.11 15.32 3.37
C SER A 39 -9.32 14.87 1.91
N THR A 40 -8.34 15.12 1.05
CA THR A 40 -8.39 14.71 -0.36
C THR A 40 -8.35 13.18 -0.51
N ALA A 41 -7.46 12.49 0.20
CA ALA A 41 -7.35 11.03 0.13
C ALA A 41 -8.62 10.33 0.63
N GLU A 42 -9.23 10.82 1.70
CA GLU A 42 -10.50 10.30 2.21
C GLU A 42 -11.63 10.50 1.19
N GLN A 43 -11.73 11.69 0.56
CA GLN A 43 -12.71 11.95 -0.48
C GLN A 43 -12.51 11.02 -1.70
N GLU A 44 -11.27 10.80 -2.13
CA GLU A 44 -10.96 9.85 -3.21
C GLU A 44 -11.33 8.42 -2.84
N TRP A 45 -11.06 8.00 -1.61
CA TRP A 45 -11.45 6.69 -1.09
C TRP A 45 -12.97 6.52 -1.09
N GLN A 46 -13.69 7.56 -0.64
CA GLN A 46 -15.15 7.57 -0.64
C GLN A 46 -15.74 7.60 -2.06
N ALA A 47 -15.03 8.18 -3.04
CA ALA A 47 -15.44 8.22 -4.44
C ALA A 47 -15.21 6.91 -5.21
N LEU A 48 -14.41 5.97 -4.68
CA LEU A 48 -14.24 4.65 -5.30
C LEU A 48 -15.57 3.90 -5.37
N ALA A 49 -15.80 3.22 -6.48
CA ALA A 49 -16.93 2.31 -6.61
C ALA A 49 -16.93 1.27 -5.46
N PRO A 50 -18.09 0.93 -4.87
CA PRO A 50 -18.16 0.03 -3.71
C PRO A 50 -17.45 -1.30 -3.92
N PHE A 51 -17.58 -1.91 -5.11
CA PHE A 51 -16.88 -3.15 -5.46
C PHE A 51 -15.35 -2.97 -5.47
N THR A 52 -14.85 -1.85 -6.00
CA THR A 52 -13.41 -1.55 -6.02
C THR A 52 -12.85 -1.43 -4.60
N ARG A 53 -13.59 -0.74 -3.71
CA ARG A 53 -13.24 -0.61 -2.30
C ARG A 53 -13.17 -1.97 -1.62
N ALA A 54 -14.22 -2.78 -1.77
CA ALA A 54 -14.28 -4.12 -1.21
C ALA A 54 -13.14 -5.04 -1.72
N VAL A 55 -12.77 -4.93 -3.00
CA VAL A 55 -11.61 -5.66 -3.56
C VAL A 55 -10.30 -5.22 -2.88
N VAL A 56 -10.07 -3.92 -2.72
CA VAL A 56 -8.87 -3.39 -2.04
C VAL A 56 -8.80 -3.90 -0.60
N GLU A 57 -9.90 -3.82 0.14
CA GLU A 57 -10.01 -4.30 1.52
C GLU A 57 -9.76 -5.82 1.61
N THR A 58 -10.39 -6.59 0.72
CA THR A 58 -10.22 -8.05 0.63
C THR A 58 -8.75 -8.41 0.40
N ILE A 59 -8.08 -7.76 -0.55
CA ILE A 59 -6.68 -8.05 -0.87
C ILE A 59 -5.76 -7.71 0.31
N ARG A 60 -6.02 -6.60 1.00
CA ARG A 60 -5.27 -6.21 2.21
C ARG A 60 -5.43 -7.22 3.35
N ALA A 61 -6.61 -7.85 3.45
CA ALA A 61 -6.90 -8.84 4.48
C ALA A 61 -6.22 -10.20 4.25
N ILE A 62 -5.72 -10.49 3.03
CA ILE A 62 -5.04 -11.77 2.75
C ILE A 62 -3.79 -11.88 3.64
N PRO A 63 -3.71 -12.88 4.53
CA PRO A 63 -2.57 -13.00 5.45
C PRO A 63 -1.25 -13.23 4.71
N ARG A 64 -0.14 -12.86 5.36
CA ARG A 64 1.22 -13.19 4.89
C ARG A 64 1.36 -14.71 4.74
N GLY A 65 1.96 -15.15 3.64
CA GLY A 65 2.15 -16.58 3.33
C GLY A 65 0.87 -17.29 2.89
N LYS A 66 -0.20 -16.53 2.58
CA LYS A 66 -1.45 -17.05 2.03
C LYS A 66 -1.79 -16.39 0.71
N VAL A 67 -2.59 -17.10 -0.09
CA VAL A 67 -3.02 -16.64 -1.42
C VAL A 67 -4.51 -16.79 -1.62
N MET A 68 -5.08 -15.93 -2.45
CA MET A 68 -6.45 -16.07 -2.98
C MET A 68 -6.42 -16.02 -4.50
N SER A 69 -7.35 -16.71 -5.15
CA SER A 69 -7.55 -16.56 -6.59
C SER A 69 -8.32 -15.29 -6.93
N TYR A 70 -8.16 -14.77 -8.15
CA TYR A 70 -8.97 -13.64 -8.65
C TYR A 70 -10.49 -13.84 -8.47
N GLY A 71 -10.97 -15.07 -8.63
CA GLY A 71 -12.36 -15.43 -8.43
C GLY A 71 -12.79 -15.38 -6.96
N GLN A 72 -11.94 -15.86 -6.05
CA GLN A 72 -12.19 -15.78 -4.62
C GLN A 72 -12.23 -14.34 -4.13
N VAL A 73 -11.27 -13.50 -4.57
CA VAL A 73 -11.28 -12.06 -4.23
C VAL A 73 -12.56 -11.40 -4.73
N ALA A 74 -12.97 -11.69 -5.97
CA ALA A 74 -14.19 -11.13 -6.52
C ALA A 74 -15.45 -11.59 -5.75
N ALA A 75 -15.51 -12.87 -5.37
CA ALA A 75 -16.61 -13.43 -4.57
C ALA A 75 -16.68 -12.80 -3.18
N ALA A 76 -15.55 -12.70 -2.47
CA ALA A 76 -15.45 -12.04 -1.16
C ALA A 76 -15.82 -10.55 -1.24
N ALA A 77 -15.49 -9.87 -2.33
CA ALA A 77 -15.89 -8.50 -2.60
C ALA A 77 -17.36 -8.35 -3.09
N GLY A 78 -18.16 -9.42 -3.08
CA GLY A 78 -19.59 -9.39 -3.38
C GLY A 78 -19.97 -9.58 -4.85
N SER A 79 -19.02 -9.92 -5.74
CA SER A 79 -19.29 -10.20 -7.15
C SER A 79 -18.52 -11.42 -7.66
N PRO A 80 -19.06 -12.65 -7.53
CA PRO A 80 -18.38 -13.88 -7.95
C PRO A 80 -17.96 -13.92 -9.43
N ARG A 81 -18.59 -13.12 -10.30
CA ARG A 81 -18.25 -13.00 -11.73
C ARG A 81 -17.27 -11.85 -12.02
N GLY A 82 -16.76 -11.19 -10.99
CA GLY A 82 -15.94 -9.98 -11.06
C GLY A 82 -14.44 -10.20 -11.29
N ALA A 83 -13.95 -11.43 -11.51
CA ALA A 83 -12.51 -11.73 -11.58
C ALA A 83 -11.74 -10.83 -12.58
N ARG A 84 -12.30 -10.54 -13.76
CA ARG A 84 -11.67 -9.62 -14.73
C ARG A 84 -11.56 -8.18 -14.23
N GLN A 85 -12.51 -7.75 -13.41
CA GLN A 85 -12.46 -6.42 -12.79
C GLN A 85 -11.37 -6.38 -11.71
N VAL A 86 -11.20 -7.46 -10.92
CA VAL A 86 -10.10 -7.59 -9.94
C VAL A 86 -8.74 -7.45 -10.61
N VAL A 87 -8.52 -8.12 -11.76
CA VAL A 87 -7.26 -7.99 -12.52
C VAL A 87 -7.01 -6.53 -12.92
N ARG A 88 -8.02 -5.83 -13.45
CA ARG A 88 -7.90 -4.40 -13.80
C ARG A 88 -7.58 -3.53 -12.59
N ILE A 89 -8.24 -3.79 -11.46
CA ILE A 89 -8.01 -3.09 -10.20
C ILE A 89 -6.57 -3.31 -9.74
N LEU A 90 -6.05 -4.53 -9.76
CA LEU A 90 -4.67 -4.80 -9.39
C LEU A 90 -3.68 -4.04 -10.29
N HIS A 91 -3.89 -4.00 -11.60
CA HIS A 91 -3.01 -3.24 -12.49
C HIS A 91 -2.99 -1.73 -12.20
N THR A 92 -4.14 -1.12 -11.85
CA THR A 92 -4.25 0.33 -11.67
C THR A 92 -3.99 0.78 -10.24
N LEU A 93 -4.34 -0.04 -9.26
CA LEU A 93 -4.46 0.36 -7.85
C LEU A 93 -3.42 -0.29 -6.93
N SER A 94 -2.65 -1.29 -7.37
CA SER A 94 -1.68 -1.96 -6.49
C SER A 94 -0.63 -1.01 -5.94
N ARG A 95 -0.03 -0.17 -6.79
CA ARG A 95 0.96 0.83 -6.34
C ARG A 95 0.31 1.92 -5.48
N LYS A 96 -0.85 2.43 -5.91
CA LYS A 96 -1.56 3.52 -5.21
C LYS A 96 -1.92 3.15 -3.76
N TYR A 97 -2.39 1.93 -3.54
CA TYR A 97 -2.85 1.48 -2.22
C TYR A 97 -1.90 0.50 -1.52
N ALA A 98 -0.67 0.36 -2.04
CA ALA A 98 0.34 -0.59 -1.55
C ALA A 98 -0.22 -2.01 -1.33
N LEU A 99 -0.97 -2.51 -2.31
CA LEU A 99 -1.63 -3.80 -2.19
C LEU A 99 -0.61 -4.94 -2.21
N PRO A 100 -0.80 -6.00 -1.40
CA PRO A 100 -0.04 -7.25 -1.51
C PRO A 100 -0.50 -8.05 -2.73
N TRP A 101 -0.34 -7.46 -3.92
CA TRP A 101 -0.84 -7.98 -5.19
C TRP A 101 -0.29 -9.37 -5.50
N HIS A 102 0.91 -9.68 -5.04
CA HIS A 102 1.57 -10.97 -5.24
C HIS A 102 0.80 -12.13 -4.59
N ARG A 103 -0.03 -11.85 -3.59
CA ARG A 103 -0.90 -12.85 -2.93
C ARG A 103 -2.16 -13.21 -3.75
N VAL A 104 -2.41 -12.54 -4.87
CA VAL A 104 -3.53 -12.85 -5.76
C VAL A 104 -3.03 -13.65 -6.98
N VAL A 105 -3.52 -14.87 -7.13
CA VAL A 105 -3.04 -15.83 -8.14
C VAL A 105 -4.16 -16.34 -9.04
N ASN A 106 -3.83 -17.09 -10.07
CA ASN A 106 -4.86 -17.78 -10.86
C ASN A 106 -5.40 -19.01 -10.11
N ILE A 107 -6.53 -19.55 -10.58
CA ILE A 107 -7.19 -20.71 -9.95
C ILE A 107 -6.36 -21.99 -9.97
N ARG A 108 -5.31 -22.07 -10.80
CA ARG A 108 -4.42 -23.22 -10.90
C ARG A 108 -3.19 -23.10 -9.99
N GLY A 109 -3.04 -21.99 -9.25
CA GLY A 109 -1.87 -21.72 -8.42
C GLY A 109 -0.58 -21.51 -9.23
N GLU A 110 -0.71 -21.16 -10.51
CA GLU A 110 0.41 -20.90 -11.40
C GLU A 110 0.71 -19.39 -11.43
N ILE A 111 1.99 -19.05 -11.45
CA ILE A 111 2.45 -17.69 -11.76
C ILE A 111 2.86 -17.67 -13.23
N ALA A 112 2.35 -16.70 -13.98
CA ALA A 112 2.81 -16.48 -15.34
C ALA A 112 4.19 -15.82 -15.26
N LEU A 113 5.24 -16.61 -15.43
CA LEU A 113 6.59 -16.10 -15.70
C LEU A 113 6.57 -15.52 -17.12
N ASP A 114 6.11 -14.29 -17.25
CA ASP A 114 6.12 -13.58 -18.52
C ASP A 114 7.51 -13.01 -18.81
N GLU A 115 7.81 -12.82 -20.11
CA GLU A 115 9.06 -12.20 -20.58
C GLU A 115 9.21 -10.74 -20.13
N HIS A 116 8.17 -10.17 -19.50
CA HIS A 116 8.10 -8.79 -19.03
C HIS A 116 8.43 -8.65 -17.53
N GLY A 117 8.79 -9.76 -16.86
CA GLY A 117 9.40 -9.77 -15.53
C GLY A 117 8.43 -9.72 -14.34
N GLY A 118 7.11 -9.66 -14.58
CA GLY A 118 6.12 -9.55 -13.50
C GLY A 118 5.97 -10.83 -12.69
N GLY A 119 6.10 -11.99 -13.35
CA GLY A 119 6.04 -13.28 -12.68
C GLY A 119 7.20 -13.55 -11.72
N GLY A 120 8.41 -13.09 -12.07
CA GLY A 120 9.60 -13.26 -11.23
C GLY A 120 9.46 -12.53 -9.89
N GLU A 121 9.06 -11.25 -9.95
CA GLU A 121 8.81 -10.45 -8.74
C GLU A 121 7.69 -11.07 -7.87
N GLN A 122 6.63 -11.58 -8.50
CA GLN A 122 5.54 -12.23 -7.77
C GLN A 122 6.04 -13.45 -6.98
N GLN A 123 6.84 -14.30 -7.64
CA GLN A 123 7.40 -15.49 -7.03
C GLN A 123 8.34 -15.13 -5.87
N GLU A 124 9.30 -14.23 -6.08
CA GLU A 124 10.25 -13.79 -5.04
C GLU A 124 9.54 -13.27 -3.79
N ARG A 125 8.50 -12.45 -3.98
CA ARG A 125 7.72 -11.91 -2.84
C ARG A 125 6.96 -13.01 -2.10
N LEU A 126 6.41 -13.99 -2.80
CA LEU A 126 5.72 -15.12 -2.18
C LEU A 126 6.68 -16.05 -1.44
N GLU A 127 7.85 -16.34 -2.02
CA GLU A 127 8.91 -17.12 -1.37
C GLU A 127 9.43 -16.42 -0.11
N ALA A 128 9.61 -15.09 -0.17
CA ALA A 128 9.97 -14.27 0.98
C ALA A 128 8.89 -14.30 2.10
N GLU A 129 7.66 -14.70 1.78
CA GLU A 129 6.58 -14.95 2.74
C GLU A 129 6.49 -16.40 3.23
N GLY A 130 7.32 -17.30 2.70
CA GLY A 130 7.33 -18.72 3.02
C GLY A 130 6.39 -19.57 2.17
N VAL A 131 5.95 -19.08 1.02
CA VAL A 131 5.18 -19.87 0.04
C VAL A 131 6.15 -20.67 -0.82
N GLU A 132 6.00 -21.98 -0.79
CA GLU A 132 6.82 -22.92 -1.57
C GLU A 132 6.18 -23.21 -2.94
N PHE A 133 7.03 -23.31 -3.96
CA PHE A 133 6.64 -23.70 -5.32
C PHE A 133 7.05 -25.14 -5.59
N GLY A 134 6.10 -25.97 -6.00
CA GLY A 134 6.34 -27.34 -6.41
C GLY A 134 6.95 -27.46 -7.80
N LEU A 135 7.16 -28.71 -8.24
CA LEU A 135 7.64 -29.03 -9.59
C LEU A 135 6.75 -28.36 -10.65
N GLY A 136 7.36 -27.50 -11.48
CA GLY A 136 6.67 -26.74 -12.51
C GLY A 136 6.17 -25.35 -12.08
N GLY A 137 6.64 -24.80 -10.96
CA GLY A 137 6.35 -23.41 -10.57
C GLY A 137 4.93 -23.20 -10.06
N LYS A 138 4.34 -24.22 -9.42
CA LYS A 138 2.97 -24.19 -8.91
C LYS A 138 2.93 -24.11 -7.41
N ILE A 139 2.02 -23.30 -6.88
CA ILE A 139 1.72 -23.20 -5.46
C ILE A 139 0.79 -24.34 -5.07
N ASP A 140 1.09 -25.02 -3.96
CA ASP A 140 0.15 -25.97 -3.35
C ASP A 140 -1.02 -25.22 -2.70
N LEU A 141 -2.10 -25.05 -3.47
CA LEU A 141 -3.30 -24.36 -3.00
C LEU A 141 -3.98 -25.07 -1.82
N SER A 142 -3.71 -26.35 -1.55
CA SER A 142 -4.26 -27.01 -0.36
C SER A 142 -3.64 -26.48 0.94
N ARG A 143 -2.39 -26.00 0.87
CA ARG A 143 -1.64 -25.47 2.02
C ARG A 143 -1.76 -23.94 2.14
N TYR A 144 -1.70 -23.24 1.01
CA TYR A 144 -1.53 -21.78 1.00
C TYR A 144 -2.80 -20.99 0.72
N ARG A 145 -3.91 -21.62 0.30
CA ARG A 145 -5.15 -20.89 0.03
C ARG A 145 -5.72 -20.27 1.33
N HIS A 146 -6.25 -19.06 1.20
CA HIS A 146 -7.10 -18.41 2.17
C HIS A 146 -8.54 -18.36 1.63
N ASP A 147 -9.52 -18.65 2.49
CA ASP A 147 -10.92 -18.78 2.09
C ASP A 147 -11.77 -17.53 2.43
N GLY A 148 -11.20 -16.53 3.11
CA GLY A 148 -11.85 -15.22 3.37
C GLY A 148 -12.58 -15.12 4.71
N ASP A 149 -12.72 -16.23 5.45
CA ASP A 149 -13.31 -16.27 6.79
C ASP A 149 -12.21 -16.23 7.85
N SER A 150 -11.82 -15.04 8.32
CA SER A 150 -10.99 -14.88 9.53
C SER A 150 -11.33 -13.57 10.23
#